data_AF-A0A9K3KGK9-F1
#
_entry.id   AF-A0A9K3KGK9-F1
#
_cell.length_a   1.000
_cell.length_b   1.000
_cell.length_c   1.000
_cell.angle_alpha   90.00
_cell.angle_beta   90.00
_cell.angle_gamma   90.00
#
_symmetry.space_group_name_H-M   'P 1'
#
loop_
_entity.id
_entity.type
_entity.pdbx_description
1 polymer ?
#
loop_
_entity_poly.entity_id
_entity_poly.type
_entity_poly.pdbx_seq_one_letter_code
_entity_poly.pdbx_strand_id
1 'polypeptide(L)'
;MKKDPIVCSSYSLNSFGSVDNGVTSWAEFGWSVAVNCDGSQVLVGSANDPSAVYMFNHRGEILRTFHNPRGSHATKHDDELKSQFGFVVKMNVNGQRILIGDPAFGVVYLYDDRGHLMHTFVSPNSEMETKFGGALAISDDGSRIAIGARHDEMNTPYEAVYLFYESIVQSSGHTKPWIMADPITSPHQEPDDHGGFGVSVALTPDGTKLLVGAWKERKLRGAAYLYNIVSVVAKYAHDSIPARELVLAAEYFCGFASPNPAIAKGFGWAVDLTDQYAIIGARMEMQNHEPDAGAVYIFSLQKEDEPTGAACNAAMDTIMQPLPVANKQFGAAVSISGNRLLVASYSDGTAFWYESTITYVAAAQSNKTHFILRERIPVPTLLPTAPSTHGAAVALSRNGRVGVVGVPRALGRSGHVATGAALGLCLPDPGTGTATLDFTCPELDLSDVSWKDLRAFWFSWDSDSGKALALIGTVILCLCILFCRFKRQQHRRRYLFQRLPTEPAQEQEMELQVIQEFLVIS
;
A
#
# COMPACT_ATOMS: atom_id res chain seq x y z
N MET A 1 19.49 -13.82 5.56
CA MET A 1 19.31 -14.13 7.01
C MET A 1 17.86 -14.55 7.20
N LYS A 2 17.59 -15.71 7.82
CA LYS A 2 16.22 -16.06 8.20
C LYS A 2 15.74 -14.97 9.17
N LYS A 3 14.69 -14.24 8.81
CA LYS A 3 14.05 -13.28 9.71
C LYS A 3 13.41 -14.09 10.84
N ASP A 4 13.73 -13.78 12.10
CA ASP A 4 13.05 -14.40 13.23
C ASP A 4 11.56 -14.02 13.15
N PRO A 5 10.63 -14.98 13.14
CA PRO A 5 9.20 -14.68 13.05
C PRO A 5 8.77 -13.91 14.30
N ILE A 6 8.02 -12.83 14.12
CA ILE A 6 7.41 -12.09 15.23
C ILE A 6 6.30 -12.96 15.80
N VAL A 7 6.50 -13.48 17.02
CA VAL A 7 5.51 -14.28 17.73
C VAL A 7 4.67 -13.37 18.61
N CYS A 8 3.46 -13.04 18.16
CA CYS A 8 2.48 -12.28 18.93
C CYS A 8 1.68 -13.22 19.85
N SER A 9 2.23 -13.60 21.01
CA SER A 9 1.52 -14.46 21.98
C SER A 9 0.50 -13.71 22.84
N SER A 10 0.62 -12.39 22.94
CA SER A 10 -0.27 -11.50 23.70
C SER A 10 -0.20 -10.09 23.14
N TYR A 11 -1.21 -9.26 23.43
CA TYR A 11 -1.12 -7.83 23.14
C TYR A 11 0.07 -7.22 23.89
N SER A 12 0.94 -6.52 23.16
CA SER A 12 2.08 -5.79 23.73
C SER A 12 2.33 -4.51 22.95
N LEU A 13 2.77 -3.49 23.67
CA LEU A 13 3.11 -2.18 23.14
C LEU A 13 4.63 -1.99 23.21
N ASN A 14 5.29 -1.89 22.06
CA ASN A 14 6.71 -1.54 21.99
C ASN A 14 6.85 -0.10 21.48
N SER A 15 7.69 0.73 22.09
CA SER A 15 8.01 2.04 21.54
C SER A 15 9.15 1.93 20.51
N PHE A 16 8.89 2.46 19.33
CA PHE A 16 9.92 2.79 18.35
C PHE A 16 10.35 4.24 18.64
N GLY A 17 11.54 4.41 19.22
CA GLY A 17 12.22 5.71 19.33
C GLY A 17 11.66 6.71 20.35
N SER A 18 11.67 6.39 21.66
CA SER A 18 11.30 7.37 22.70
C SER A 18 12.40 7.82 23.67
N VAL A 19 13.70 7.48 23.51
CA VAL A 19 14.75 7.92 24.46
C VAL A 19 16.17 7.98 23.82
N ASP A 20 16.92 9.07 24.09
CA ASP A 20 18.39 9.28 24.04
C ASP A 20 19.26 8.45 23.08
N ASN A 21 19.15 8.67 21.76
CA ASN A 21 20.13 8.16 20.78
C ASN A 21 20.96 9.26 20.09
N GLY A 22 21.15 10.42 20.72
CA GLY A 22 22.08 11.45 20.25
C GLY A 22 21.66 12.23 18.98
N VAL A 23 20.40 12.12 18.54
CA VAL A 23 19.84 12.89 17.41
C VAL A 23 18.98 14.03 17.96
N THR A 24 19.30 15.28 17.61
CA THR A 24 18.91 16.49 18.37
C THR A 24 17.57 17.15 17.97
N SER A 25 16.68 16.54 17.19
CA SER A 25 15.33 17.13 16.98
C SER A 25 14.26 16.17 16.41
N TRP A 26 13.65 15.32 17.26
CA TRP A 26 12.53 14.45 16.86
C TRP A 26 11.18 15.18 16.85
N ALA A 27 11.14 16.39 16.28
CA ALA A 27 9.89 17.12 16.13
C ALA A 27 8.95 16.29 15.24
N GLU A 28 7.74 16.01 15.70
CA GLU A 28 6.70 15.31 14.93
C GLU A 28 7.08 13.91 14.40
N PHE A 29 8.04 13.22 15.03
CA PHE A 29 8.30 11.82 14.73
C PHE A 29 7.05 10.96 14.93
N GLY A 30 6.80 9.99 14.04
CA GLY A 30 5.52 9.25 14.03
C GLY A 30 4.42 9.94 13.23
N TRP A 31 4.75 10.99 12.48
CA TRP A 31 3.81 11.68 11.59
C TRP A 31 3.21 10.74 10.53
N SER A 32 4.05 9.88 9.97
CA SER A 32 3.64 8.85 9.03
C SER A 32 4.32 7.54 9.36
N VAL A 33 3.60 6.43 9.17
CA VAL A 33 4.09 5.09 9.46
C VAL A 33 3.74 4.13 8.33
N ALA A 34 4.59 3.12 8.14
CA ALA A 34 4.31 1.97 7.29
C ALA A 34 4.95 0.71 7.89
N VAL A 35 4.43 -0.46 7.57
CA VAL A 35 4.95 -1.75 8.03
C VAL A 35 4.92 -2.75 6.89
N ASN A 36 5.95 -3.59 6.77
CA ASN A 36 5.98 -4.64 5.75
C ASN A 36 5.10 -5.84 6.15
N CYS A 37 5.00 -6.85 5.28
CA CYS A 37 4.06 -7.96 5.46
C CYS A 37 4.19 -8.70 6.79
N ASP A 38 5.41 -9.03 7.20
CA ASP A 38 5.69 -9.85 8.37
C ASP A 38 5.84 -9.02 9.66
N GLY A 39 5.83 -7.68 9.55
CA GLY A 39 6.06 -6.76 10.65
C GLY A 39 7.53 -6.56 11.03
N SER A 40 8.47 -7.18 10.33
CA SER A 40 9.90 -7.10 10.64
C SER A 40 10.53 -5.75 10.33
N GLN A 41 9.89 -4.94 9.49
CA GLN A 41 10.34 -3.61 9.10
C GLN A 41 9.20 -2.59 9.32
N VAL A 42 9.48 -1.60 10.16
CA VAL A 42 8.57 -0.48 10.45
C VAL A 42 9.24 0.81 10.00
N LEU A 43 8.62 1.52 9.05
CA LEU A 43 9.04 2.85 8.64
C LEU A 43 8.33 3.91 9.45
N VAL A 44 9.08 4.94 9.86
CA VAL A 44 8.55 6.08 10.60
C VAL A 44 9.14 7.37 10.03
N GLY A 45 8.25 8.25 9.58
CA GLY A 45 8.57 9.59 9.10
C GLY A 45 8.33 10.68 10.15
N SER A 46 8.89 11.86 9.86
CA SER A 46 8.61 13.13 10.53
C SER A 46 8.26 14.17 9.45
N ALA A 47 7.34 15.09 9.75
CA ALA A 47 7.00 16.18 8.83
C ALA A 47 7.86 17.44 9.00
N ASN A 48 8.57 17.57 10.12
CA ASN A 48 9.30 18.78 10.49
C ASN A 48 10.77 18.54 10.87
N ASP A 49 11.26 17.30 10.72
CA ASP A 49 12.68 16.96 10.66
C ASP A 49 13.03 16.51 9.23
N PRO A 50 13.37 17.43 8.32
CA PRO A 50 13.60 17.11 6.90
C PRO A 50 14.86 16.27 6.65
N SER A 51 15.58 15.86 7.69
CA SER A 51 16.88 15.21 7.55
C SER A 51 16.78 13.72 7.25
N ALA A 52 15.78 13.02 7.79
CA ALA A 52 15.70 11.57 7.67
C ALA A 52 14.32 10.92 7.92
N VAL A 53 14.16 9.73 7.34
CA VAL A 53 13.15 8.72 7.69
C VAL A 53 13.85 7.51 8.27
N TYR A 54 13.25 6.88 9.27
CA TYR A 54 13.87 5.77 10.00
C TYR A 54 13.10 4.47 9.78
N MET A 55 13.84 3.38 9.56
CA MET A 55 13.32 2.03 9.57
C MET A 55 13.78 1.30 10.82
N PHE A 56 12.83 0.69 11.52
CA PHE A 56 13.06 -0.07 12.74
C PHE A 56 12.73 -1.54 12.52
N ASN A 57 13.34 -2.40 13.33
CA ASN A 57 12.85 -3.76 13.52
C ASN A 57 11.76 -3.81 14.60
N HIS A 58 11.13 -4.97 14.79
CA HIS A 58 10.08 -5.19 15.79
C HIS A 58 10.49 -4.96 17.26
N ARG A 59 11.80 -4.82 17.54
CA ARG A 59 12.36 -4.59 18.89
C ARG A 59 12.63 -3.12 19.19
N GLY A 60 12.45 -2.20 18.25
CA GLY A 60 12.80 -0.80 18.48
C GLY A 60 14.15 -0.38 17.91
N GLU A 61 14.91 -1.29 17.29
CA GLU A 61 16.26 -1.00 16.82
C GLU A 61 16.23 -0.43 15.40
N ILE A 62 17.01 0.61 15.14
CA ILE A 62 17.13 1.21 13.80
C ILE A 62 17.84 0.21 12.87
N LEU A 63 17.14 -0.25 11.83
CA LEU A 63 17.67 -1.04 10.74
C LEU A 63 18.32 -0.16 9.65
N ARG A 64 17.71 1.00 9.39
CA ARG A 64 18.16 1.93 8.35
C ARG A 64 17.70 3.36 8.60
N THR A 65 18.51 4.30 8.15
CA THR A 65 18.18 5.72 8.05
C THR A 65 18.22 6.11 6.58
N PHE A 66 17.14 6.69 6.09
CA PHE A 66 17.03 7.24 4.73
C PHE A 66 17.24 8.74 4.83
N HIS A 67 18.29 9.24 4.21
CA HIS A 67 18.63 10.66 4.27
C HIS A 67 17.99 11.43 3.12
N ASN A 68 17.53 12.64 3.39
CA ASN A 68 17.04 13.52 2.34
C ASN A 68 18.15 13.84 1.33
N PRO A 69 18.00 13.53 0.02
CA PRO A 69 19.03 13.79 -0.99
C PRO A 69 19.34 15.27 -1.17
N ARG A 70 18.41 16.16 -0.81
CA ARG A 70 18.60 17.61 -0.86
C ARG A 70 19.35 18.17 0.35
N GLY A 71 19.65 17.34 1.35
CA GLY A 71 20.27 17.74 2.60
C GLY A 71 19.34 18.53 3.53
N SER A 72 19.84 18.90 4.70
CA SER A 72 19.07 19.58 5.76
C SER A 72 18.78 21.06 5.49
N HIS A 73 19.29 21.63 4.39
CA HIS A 73 19.19 23.04 3.99
C HIS A 73 18.42 23.23 2.68
N ALA A 74 17.46 22.36 2.37
CA ALA A 74 16.51 22.59 1.30
C ALA A 74 15.58 23.75 1.67
N THR A 75 16.09 24.98 1.64
CA THR A 75 15.31 26.21 1.55
C THR A 75 15.33 26.60 0.09
N LYS A 76 14.14 26.82 -0.51
CA LYS A 76 14.09 27.56 -1.77
C LYS A 76 14.70 28.95 -1.50
N HIS A 77 15.45 29.47 -2.46
CA HIS A 77 16.05 30.80 -2.38
C HIS A 77 14.91 31.81 -2.12
N ASP A 78 15.08 32.60 -1.06
CA ASP A 78 14.12 33.55 -0.47
C ASP A 78 13.09 32.86 0.47
N ASP A 79 13.15 33.23 1.75
CA ASP A 79 12.48 32.63 2.92
C ASP A 79 11.07 32.04 2.65
N GLU A 80 10.84 30.75 2.96
CA GLU A 80 9.66 30.25 3.75
C GLU A 80 9.36 28.73 3.64
N LEU A 81 9.76 27.99 2.59
CA LEU A 81 9.42 26.56 2.49
C LEU A 81 10.52 25.64 3.05
N LYS A 82 10.25 25.03 4.21
CA LYS A 82 11.03 23.92 4.77
C LYS A 82 10.63 22.60 4.11
N SER A 83 11.60 21.74 3.84
CA SER A 83 11.35 20.37 3.36
C SER A 83 10.44 19.62 4.34
N GLN A 84 9.57 18.80 3.76
CA GLN A 84 8.66 17.89 4.46
C GLN A 84 9.04 16.44 4.13
N PHE A 85 10.34 16.16 3.97
CA PHE A 85 10.84 14.80 3.73
C PHE A 85 10.40 13.86 4.86
N GLY A 86 9.58 12.85 4.52
CA GLY A 86 8.98 11.95 5.53
C GLY A 86 7.54 12.29 5.89
N PHE A 87 6.92 13.28 5.22
CA PHE A 87 5.52 13.64 5.41
C PHE A 87 4.56 12.48 5.16
N VAL A 88 4.83 11.66 4.14
CA VAL A 88 4.18 10.37 3.94
C VAL A 88 5.24 9.33 3.60
N VAL A 89 5.14 8.18 4.26
CA VAL A 89 5.94 6.99 3.95
C VAL A 89 5.05 5.83 3.57
N LYS A 90 5.51 5.04 2.60
CA LYS A 90 4.92 3.76 2.18
C LYS A 90 6.02 2.78 1.81
N MET A 91 5.73 1.49 1.91
CA MET A 91 6.60 0.44 1.40
C MET A 91 5.80 -0.67 0.76
N ASN A 92 6.42 -1.39 -0.16
CA ASN A 92 5.81 -2.59 -0.74
C ASN A 92 5.85 -3.77 0.25
N VAL A 93 5.16 -4.87 -0.10
CA VAL A 93 4.86 -5.99 0.83
C VAL A 93 6.12 -6.62 1.45
N ASN A 94 7.22 -6.69 0.70
CA ASN A 94 8.46 -7.28 1.13
C ASN A 94 9.43 -6.29 1.81
N GLY A 95 9.09 -4.99 1.81
CA GLY A 95 9.88 -3.92 2.41
C GLY A 95 11.14 -3.54 1.63
N GLN A 96 11.25 -3.91 0.35
CA GLN A 96 12.42 -3.61 -0.49
C GLN A 96 12.29 -2.32 -1.30
N ARG A 97 11.07 -1.80 -1.48
CA ARG A 97 10.79 -0.53 -2.16
C ARG A 97 10.12 0.41 -1.17
N ILE A 98 10.76 1.54 -0.91
CA ILE A 98 10.34 2.52 0.08
C ILE A 98 10.05 3.84 -0.62
N LEU A 99 8.85 4.38 -0.44
CA LEU A 99 8.46 5.69 -0.92
C LEU A 99 8.47 6.70 0.22
N ILE A 100 9.09 7.85 -0.03
CA ILE A 100 9.15 8.97 0.90
C ILE A 100 8.72 10.24 0.16
N GLY A 101 7.61 10.83 0.60
CA GLY A 101 7.10 12.10 0.07
C GLY A 101 7.79 13.31 0.70
N ASP A 102 8.03 14.34 -0.11
CA ASP A 102 8.42 15.69 0.28
C ASP A 102 7.52 16.71 -0.45
N PRO A 103 6.25 16.83 -0.02
CA PRO A 103 5.24 17.59 -0.74
C PRO A 103 5.57 19.07 -0.87
N ALA A 104 6.25 19.68 0.10
CA ALA A 104 6.70 21.08 0.01
C ALA A 104 7.55 21.38 -1.23
N PHE A 105 8.23 20.36 -1.78
CA PHE A 105 9.00 20.46 -3.01
C PHE A 105 8.36 19.75 -4.21
N GLY A 106 7.16 19.17 -4.04
CA GLY A 106 6.49 18.43 -5.08
C GLY A 106 7.28 17.21 -5.55
N VAL A 107 7.93 16.49 -4.63
CA VAL A 107 8.82 15.36 -4.94
C VAL A 107 8.50 14.12 -4.10
N VAL A 108 8.68 12.94 -4.71
CA VAL A 108 8.67 11.64 -4.03
C VAL A 108 9.94 10.88 -4.37
N TYR A 109 10.58 10.31 -3.36
CA TYR A 109 11.80 9.53 -3.51
C TYR A 109 11.49 8.04 -3.34
N LEU A 110 12.05 7.22 -4.22
CA LEU A 110 12.04 5.76 -4.12
C LEU A 110 13.42 5.27 -3.68
N TYR A 111 13.45 4.54 -2.56
CA TYR A 111 14.64 3.90 -2.03
C TYR A 111 14.54 2.38 -2.03
N ASP A 112 15.70 1.71 -2.05
CA ASP A 112 15.80 0.30 -1.68
C ASP A 112 15.92 0.11 -0.16
N ASP A 113 15.77 -1.11 0.35
CA ASP A 113 15.91 -1.44 1.78
C ASP A 113 17.32 -1.21 2.36
N ARG A 114 18.32 -0.98 1.51
CA ARG A 114 19.69 -0.64 1.89
C ARG A 114 19.91 0.86 2.03
N GLY A 115 18.95 1.68 1.63
CA GLY A 115 19.01 3.14 1.69
C GLY A 115 19.55 3.80 0.42
N HIS A 116 19.68 3.07 -0.70
CA HIS A 116 20.06 3.65 -1.97
C HIS A 116 18.85 4.32 -2.65
N LEU A 117 19.02 5.55 -3.10
CA LEU A 117 18.03 6.25 -3.91
C LEU A 117 17.97 5.58 -5.30
N MET A 118 16.82 4.99 -5.61
CA MET A 118 16.56 4.32 -6.89
C MET A 118 15.94 5.26 -7.92
N HIS A 119 15.03 6.14 -7.49
CA HIS A 119 14.34 7.07 -8.38
C HIS A 119 13.80 8.29 -7.63
N THR A 120 13.61 9.38 -8.36
CA THR A 120 12.99 10.61 -7.86
C THR A 120 11.84 10.98 -8.80
N PHE A 121 10.61 10.88 -8.31
CA PHE A 121 9.43 11.37 -9.01
C PHE A 121 9.26 12.85 -8.70
N VAL A 122 9.16 13.66 -9.74
CA VAL A 122 8.91 15.10 -9.64
C VAL A 122 7.54 15.40 -10.21
N SER A 123 6.85 16.38 -9.63
CA SER A 123 5.60 16.87 -10.22
C SER A 123 5.83 17.25 -11.69
N PRO A 124 4.98 16.81 -12.63
CA PRO A 124 5.05 17.23 -14.02
C PRO A 124 4.67 18.71 -14.20
N ASN A 125 4.05 19.33 -13.20
CA ASN A 125 3.62 20.72 -13.20
C ASN A 125 4.46 21.53 -12.20
N SER A 126 5.72 21.79 -12.58
CA SER A 126 6.78 22.32 -11.71
C SER A 126 6.56 23.72 -11.11
N GLU A 127 5.51 24.44 -11.52
CA GLU A 127 5.24 25.81 -11.03
C GLU A 127 4.02 25.92 -10.11
N MET A 128 3.20 24.87 -9.96
CA MET A 128 1.87 25.00 -9.31
C MET A 128 1.54 23.90 -8.29
N GLU A 129 2.23 22.75 -8.25
CA GLU A 129 1.85 21.62 -7.36
C GLU A 129 2.67 21.50 -6.08
N THR A 130 2.45 22.42 -5.13
CA THR A 130 3.13 22.45 -3.82
C THR A 130 2.76 21.29 -2.86
N LYS A 131 2.05 20.26 -3.34
CA LYS A 131 1.66 19.07 -2.57
C LYS A 131 1.77 17.75 -3.32
N PHE A 132 2.40 17.70 -4.50
CA PHE A 132 2.71 16.40 -5.13
C PHE A 132 3.54 15.56 -4.16
N GLY A 133 3.11 14.34 -3.87
CA GLY A 133 3.71 13.51 -2.82
C GLY A 133 3.07 13.67 -1.44
N GLY A 134 1.95 14.40 -1.35
CA GLY A 134 1.16 14.56 -0.13
C GLY A 134 0.32 13.33 0.24
N ALA A 135 0.11 12.41 -0.70
CA ALA A 135 -0.50 11.09 -0.49
C ALA A 135 0.19 10.06 -1.40
N LEU A 136 0.43 8.86 -0.89
CA LEU A 136 1.18 7.81 -1.59
C LEU A 136 0.51 6.45 -1.42
N ALA A 137 0.51 5.65 -2.49
CA ALA A 137 0.21 4.22 -2.46
C ALA A 137 1.16 3.45 -3.40
N ILE A 138 1.45 2.20 -3.05
CA ILE A 138 2.34 1.31 -3.81
C ILE A 138 1.72 -0.09 -3.85
N SER A 139 1.80 -0.78 -4.99
CA SER A 139 1.36 -2.19 -5.12
C SER A 139 2.28 -3.14 -4.34
N ASP A 140 1.83 -4.36 -4.06
CA ASP A 140 2.60 -5.33 -3.27
C ASP A 140 3.94 -5.68 -3.95
N ASP A 141 3.94 -5.85 -5.27
CA ASP A 141 5.14 -6.07 -6.08
C ASP A 141 6.01 -4.81 -6.23
N GLY A 142 5.46 -3.65 -5.86
CA GLY A 142 6.05 -2.33 -5.99
C GLY A 142 6.32 -1.87 -7.42
N SER A 143 5.62 -2.43 -8.41
CA SER A 143 5.69 -2.03 -9.81
C SER A 143 4.78 -0.87 -10.17
N ARG A 144 3.79 -0.54 -9.33
CA ARG A 144 2.83 0.56 -9.52
C ARG A 144 2.80 1.47 -8.31
N ILE A 145 2.74 2.77 -8.56
CA ILE A 145 2.74 3.82 -7.54
C ILE A 145 1.68 4.85 -7.89
N ALA A 146 0.83 5.21 -6.94
CA ALA A 146 -0.09 6.34 -7.06
C ALA A 146 0.38 7.49 -6.16
N ILE A 147 0.43 8.69 -6.72
CA ILE A 147 0.88 9.91 -6.03
C ILE A 147 -0.21 10.96 -6.11
N GLY A 148 -0.74 11.37 -4.95
CA GLY A 148 -1.68 12.48 -4.85
C GLY A 148 -0.98 13.83 -4.91
N ALA A 149 -1.57 14.76 -5.67
CA ALA A 149 -1.17 16.15 -5.78
C ALA A 149 -2.40 17.05 -5.59
N ARG A 150 -2.80 17.22 -4.32
CA ARG A 150 -3.91 18.13 -3.96
C ARG A 150 -3.47 19.59 -4.09
N HIS A 151 -4.37 20.49 -4.46
CA HIS A 151 -4.07 21.91 -4.51
C HIS A 151 -4.64 22.63 -3.28
N ASP A 152 -3.91 23.61 -2.75
CA ASP A 152 -4.37 24.41 -1.61
C ASP A 152 -4.63 25.89 -1.98
N GLU A 153 -4.25 26.37 -3.18
CA GLU A 153 -4.54 27.76 -3.63
C GLU A 153 -5.80 27.86 -4.50
N MET A 154 -6.54 28.97 -4.32
CA MET A 154 -7.94 29.11 -4.75
C MET A 154 -8.19 29.27 -6.27
N ASN A 155 -7.21 29.17 -7.19
CA ASN A 155 -7.44 29.51 -8.61
C ASN A 155 -6.79 28.58 -9.65
N THR A 156 -6.38 27.35 -9.30
CA THR A 156 -5.84 26.41 -10.30
C THR A 156 -6.74 25.19 -10.45
N PRO A 157 -7.18 24.81 -11.66
CA PRO A 157 -8.20 23.78 -11.85
C PRO A 157 -7.69 22.33 -11.72
N TYR A 158 -6.50 22.09 -11.14
CA TYR A 158 -5.81 20.81 -11.23
C TYR A 158 -5.52 20.20 -9.85
N GLU A 159 -6.49 19.45 -9.33
CA GLU A 159 -6.23 18.40 -8.34
C GLU A 159 -6.12 17.06 -9.07
N ALA A 160 -5.00 16.37 -8.88
CA ALA A 160 -4.73 15.16 -9.64
C ALA A 160 -4.13 14.04 -8.79
N VAL A 161 -4.26 12.83 -9.31
CA VAL A 161 -3.49 11.67 -8.91
C VAL A 161 -2.66 11.20 -10.10
N TYR A 162 -1.38 11.00 -9.88
CA TYR A 162 -0.44 10.51 -10.88
C TYR A 162 -0.14 9.03 -10.65
N LEU A 163 -0.39 8.22 -11.66
CA LEU A 163 -0.05 6.80 -11.66
C LEU A 163 1.29 6.60 -12.38
N PHE A 164 2.26 6.06 -11.66
CA PHE A 164 3.55 5.63 -12.20
C PHE A 164 3.63 4.11 -12.22
N TYR A 165 4.23 3.55 -13.27
CA TYR A 165 4.48 2.13 -13.38
C TYR A 165 5.84 1.83 -13.97
N GLU A 166 6.42 0.73 -13.52
CA GLU A 166 7.72 0.26 -14.00
C GLU A 166 7.56 -0.33 -15.42
N SER A 167 8.33 0.17 -16.38
CA SER A 167 8.29 -0.33 -17.75
C SER A 167 8.64 -1.82 -17.81
N ILE A 168 7.92 -2.57 -18.64
CA ILE A 168 8.23 -3.97 -18.94
C ILE A 168 9.34 -4.11 -19.99
N VAL A 169 9.68 -3.02 -20.69
CA VAL A 169 10.74 -3.00 -21.71
C VAL A 169 12.07 -2.67 -21.03
N GLN A 170 13.00 -3.62 -21.06
CA GLN A 170 14.37 -3.36 -20.61
C GLN A 170 15.05 -2.44 -21.63
N SER A 171 15.46 -1.24 -21.20
CA SER A 171 16.48 -0.50 -21.93
C SER A 171 17.82 -1.21 -21.73
N SER A 172 18.59 -1.35 -22.81
CA SER A 172 19.89 -2.03 -22.77
C SER A 172 20.85 -1.31 -21.81
N GLY A 173 20.98 -1.83 -20.60
CA GLY A 173 22.01 -1.44 -19.61
C GLY A 173 21.54 -0.66 -18.37
N HIS A 174 20.26 -0.34 -18.22
CA HIS A 174 19.75 0.42 -17.06
C HIS A 174 18.52 -0.22 -16.39
N THR A 175 18.25 0.21 -15.15
CA THR A 175 17.01 -0.08 -14.43
C THR A 175 15.81 0.26 -15.30
N LYS A 176 14.74 -0.57 -15.25
CA LYS A 176 13.50 -0.32 -15.99
C LYS A 176 13.02 1.11 -15.74
N PRO A 177 12.74 1.92 -16.78
CA PRO A 177 12.28 3.29 -16.59
C PRO A 177 10.90 3.29 -15.93
N TRP A 178 10.65 4.30 -15.09
CA TRP A 178 9.31 4.59 -14.60
C TRP A 178 8.56 5.40 -15.65
N ILE A 179 7.34 4.97 -15.96
CA ILE A 179 6.44 5.64 -16.90
C ILE A 179 5.30 6.25 -16.11
N MET A 180 4.94 7.49 -16.46
CA MET A 180 3.77 8.18 -15.92
C MET A 180 2.59 7.95 -16.88
N ALA A 181 1.44 7.51 -16.36
CA ALA A 181 0.17 7.47 -17.08
C ALA A 181 -0.45 8.87 -17.18
N ASP A 182 -1.55 8.99 -17.92
CA ASP A 182 -2.33 10.23 -17.96
C ASP A 182 -2.79 10.63 -16.54
N PRO A 183 -2.79 11.94 -16.20
CA PRO A 183 -3.23 12.40 -14.89
C PRO A 183 -4.69 12.05 -14.63
N ILE A 184 -4.97 11.56 -13.41
CA ILE A 184 -6.31 11.19 -12.97
C ILE A 184 -6.92 12.40 -12.27
N THR A 185 -8.06 12.88 -12.74
CA THR A 185 -8.78 14.01 -12.14
C THR A 185 -10.14 13.58 -11.59
N SER A 186 -10.71 14.43 -10.72
CA SER A 186 -12.03 14.18 -10.16
C SER A 186 -13.10 14.10 -11.26
N PRO A 187 -14.02 13.12 -11.23
CA PRO A 187 -15.18 13.09 -12.11
C PRO A 187 -16.23 14.15 -11.75
N HIS A 188 -16.06 14.83 -10.60
CA HIS A 188 -16.97 15.85 -10.09
C HIS A 188 -16.21 17.13 -9.74
N GLN A 189 -15.70 17.81 -10.77
CA GLN A 189 -15.02 19.09 -10.60
C GLN A 189 -16.00 20.16 -10.11
N GLU A 190 -15.71 20.74 -8.95
CA GLU A 190 -16.43 21.90 -8.43
C GLU A 190 -15.75 23.16 -9.01
N PRO A 191 -16.49 24.09 -9.66
CA PRO A 191 -15.89 25.22 -10.38
C PRO A 191 -15.08 26.20 -9.52
N ASP A 192 -15.40 26.31 -8.22
CA ASP A 192 -14.94 27.41 -7.37
C ASP A 192 -14.33 26.98 -6.02
N ASP A 193 -14.41 25.69 -5.66
CA ASP A 193 -13.95 25.16 -4.37
C ASP A 193 -13.22 23.83 -4.60
N HIS A 194 -11.89 23.88 -4.66
CA HIS A 194 -10.99 22.73 -4.80
C HIS A 194 -11.41 21.59 -3.86
N GLY A 195 -11.80 20.47 -4.48
CA GLY A 195 -12.51 19.36 -3.84
C GLY A 195 -11.68 18.52 -2.87
N GLY A 196 -10.38 18.78 -2.80
CA GLY A 196 -9.42 17.96 -2.07
C GLY A 196 -9.19 16.60 -2.72
N PHE A 197 -9.45 16.45 -4.03
CA PHE A 197 -9.21 15.22 -4.76
C PHE A 197 -7.73 14.85 -4.70
N GLY A 198 -7.43 13.59 -4.37
CA GLY A 198 -6.05 13.13 -4.17
C GLY A 198 -5.49 13.42 -2.77
N VAL A 199 -6.30 13.88 -1.80
CA VAL A 199 -5.87 14.06 -0.40
C VAL A 199 -5.40 12.74 0.24
N SER A 200 -5.99 11.63 -0.19
CA SER A 200 -5.66 10.28 0.25
C SER A 200 -5.84 9.34 -0.93
N VAL A 201 -4.94 8.36 -1.03
CA VAL A 201 -4.93 7.36 -2.11
C VAL A 201 -4.60 5.99 -1.54
N ALA A 202 -5.22 4.94 -2.09
CA ALA A 202 -4.91 3.55 -1.76
C ALA A 202 -5.02 2.67 -3.02
N LEU A 203 -4.09 1.73 -3.18
CA LEU A 203 -4.08 0.75 -4.26
C LEU A 203 -4.50 -0.61 -3.72
N THR A 204 -5.15 -1.42 -4.56
CA THR A 204 -5.25 -2.85 -4.27
C THR A 204 -3.86 -3.50 -4.27
N PRO A 205 -3.70 -4.65 -3.61
CA PRO A 205 -2.46 -5.40 -3.56
C PRO A 205 -1.81 -5.64 -4.93
N ASP A 206 -2.63 -6.02 -5.91
CA ASP A 206 -2.26 -6.27 -7.30
C ASP A 206 -2.09 -4.98 -8.14
N GLY A 207 -2.41 -3.83 -7.55
CA GLY A 207 -2.40 -2.52 -8.18
C GLY A 207 -3.40 -2.35 -9.32
N THR A 208 -4.47 -3.16 -9.38
CA THR A 208 -5.51 -3.08 -10.41
C THR A 208 -6.66 -2.14 -10.08
N LYS A 209 -6.78 -1.68 -8.83
CA LYS A 209 -7.75 -0.65 -8.43
C LYS A 209 -7.07 0.44 -7.61
N LEU A 210 -7.61 1.65 -7.73
CA LEU A 210 -7.18 2.84 -7.02
C LEU A 210 -8.38 3.52 -6.38
N LEU A 211 -8.33 3.74 -5.07
CA LEU A 211 -9.29 4.53 -4.33
C LEU A 211 -8.69 5.91 -4.03
N VAL A 212 -9.43 6.96 -4.35
CA VAL A 212 -9.00 8.36 -4.17
C VAL A 212 -10.01 9.12 -3.32
N GLY A 213 -9.56 9.76 -2.25
CA GLY A 213 -10.38 10.63 -1.41
C GLY A 213 -10.48 12.06 -1.94
N ALA A 214 -11.63 12.70 -1.73
CA ALA A 214 -11.93 14.08 -2.12
C ALA A 214 -12.78 14.77 -1.02
N TRP A 215 -12.13 15.14 0.08
CA TRP A 215 -12.81 15.45 1.35
C TRP A 215 -13.58 16.78 1.40
N LYS A 216 -13.31 17.71 0.48
CA LYS A 216 -13.99 19.02 0.39
C LYS A 216 -15.09 19.04 -0.66
N GLU A 217 -15.14 18.07 -1.57
CA GLU A 217 -16.18 18.01 -2.59
C GLU A 217 -17.59 17.95 -2.00
N ARG A 218 -18.59 18.29 -2.83
CA ARG A 218 -20.01 18.26 -2.44
C ARG A 218 -20.29 19.15 -1.24
N LYS A 219 -19.74 20.37 -1.26
CA LYS A 219 -19.86 21.38 -0.20
C LYS A 219 -19.37 20.85 1.16
N LEU A 220 -18.13 20.38 1.21
CA LEU A 220 -17.44 19.82 2.39
C LEU A 220 -17.97 18.50 2.93
N ARG A 221 -19.04 17.93 2.35
CA ARG A 221 -19.52 16.59 2.73
C ARG A 221 -18.44 15.55 2.46
N GLY A 222 -17.71 15.72 1.36
CA GLY A 222 -16.64 14.85 0.92
C GLY A 222 -17.15 13.69 0.07
N ALA A 223 -16.22 13.10 -0.69
CA ALA A 223 -16.44 11.95 -1.55
C ALA A 223 -15.18 11.07 -1.59
N ALA A 224 -15.33 9.87 -2.13
CA ALA A 224 -14.20 9.07 -2.60
C ALA A 224 -14.54 8.39 -3.92
N TYR A 225 -13.54 8.07 -4.73
CA TYR A 225 -13.71 7.58 -6.08
C TYR A 225 -12.83 6.35 -6.33
N LEU A 226 -13.43 5.28 -6.85
CA LEU A 226 -12.74 4.06 -7.23
C LEU A 226 -12.48 4.07 -8.74
N TYR A 227 -11.26 3.72 -9.12
CA TYR A 227 -10.83 3.55 -10.50
C TYR A 227 -10.32 2.13 -10.70
N ASN A 228 -10.57 1.56 -11.88
CA ASN A 228 -9.88 0.37 -12.34
C ASN A 228 -8.64 0.80 -13.13
N ILE A 229 -7.48 0.27 -12.75
CA ILE A 229 -6.23 0.44 -13.47
C ILE A 229 -6.12 -0.68 -14.50
N VAL A 230 -6.40 -0.32 -15.75
CA VAL A 230 -6.41 -1.23 -16.89
C VAL A 230 -5.19 -0.98 -17.77
N SER A 231 -4.82 -2.00 -18.52
CA SER A 231 -3.79 -1.88 -19.53
C SER A 231 -4.44 -1.56 -20.88
N VAL A 232 -4.03 -0.46 -21.51
CA VAL A 232 -4.56 0.02 -22.79
C VAL A 232 -3.44 0.18 -23.80
N VAL A 233 -3.77 0.09 -25.09
CA VAL A 233 -2.79 0.32 -26.15
C VAL A 233 -2.60 1.82 -26.34
N ALA A 234 -1.36 2.30 -26.24
CA ALA A 234 -0.99 3.69 -26.49
C ALA A 234 -1.42 4.09 -27.91
N LYS A 235 -2.34 5.06 -27.99
CA LYS A 235 -2.87 5.56 -29.25
C LYS A 235 -1.84 6.41 -30.02
N TYR A 236 -0.91 7.04 -29.30
CA TYR A 236 0.11 7.91 -29.86
C TYR A 236 1.48 7.57 -29.26
N ALA A 237 2.54 7.74 -30.05
CA ALA A 237 3.90 7.67 -29.56
C ALA A 237 4.24 8.95 -28.77
N HIS A 238 4.99 8.80 -27.67
CA HIS A 238 5.66 9.91 -26.99
C HIS A 238 7.15 9.56 -26.86
N ASP A 239 8.01 10.53 -26.52
CA ASP A 239 9.47 10.37 -26.45
C ASP A 239 9.97 9.16 -25.65
N SER A 240 9.15 8.59 -24.75
CA SER A 240 9.48 7.43 -23.91
C SER A 240 8.59 6.20 -24.14
N ILE A 241 7.61 6.26 -25.06
CA ILE A 241 6.62 5.19 -25.29
C ILE A 241 6.38 5.05 -26.81
N PRO A 242 6.81 3.96 -27.47
CA PRO A 242 6.46 3.69 -28.85
C PRO A 242 4.94 3.55 -29.04
N ALA A 243 4.42 4.00 -30.19
CA ALA A 243 3.03 3.77 -30.55
C ALA A 243 2.71 2.27 -30.51
N ARG A 244 1.52 1.92 -30.00
CA ARG A 244 1.06 0.54 -29.79
C ARG A 244 1.71 -0.23 -28.63
N GLU A 245 2.46 0.43 -27.74
CA GLU A 245 2.86 -0.16 -26.45
C GLU A 245 1.66 -0.24 -25.49
N LEU A 246 1.68 -1.21 -24.59
CA LEU A 246 0.69 -1.34 -23.53
C LEU A 246 1.04 -0.37 -22.39
N VAL A 247 0.17 0.60 -22.14
CA VAL A 247 0.28 1.61 -21.08
C VAL A 247 -0.82 1.41 -20.04
N LEU A 248 -0.64 1.91 -18.82
CA LEU A 248 -1.73 1.90 -17.84
C LEU A 248 -2.63 3.13 -18.02
N ALA A 249 -3.93 2.91 -17.83
CA ALA A 249 -4.94 3.96 -17.72
C ALA A 249 -5.83 3.68 -16.50
N ALA A 250 -6.31 4.74 -15.87
CA ALA A 250 -7.28 4.64 -14.79
C ALA A 250 -8.68 4.98 -15.32
N GLU A 251 -9.56 3.99 -15.32
CA GLU A 251 -10.96 4.16 -15.72
C GLU A 251 -11.82 4.34 -14.47
N TYR A 252 -12.58 5.43 -14.42
CA TYR A 252 -13.53 5.66 -13.33
C TYR A 252 -14.53 4.51 -13.24
N PHE A 253 -14.61 3.89 -12.06
CA PHE A 253 -15.53 2.79 -11.80
C PHE A 253 -16.78 3.27 -11.07
N CYS A 254 -16.61 3.91 -9.91
CA CYS A 254 -17.72 4.43 -9.11
C CYS A 254 -17.26 5.44 -8.06
N GLY A 255 -18.24 6.12 -7.44
CA GLY A 255 -18.02 7.05 -6.34
C GLY A 255 -18.75 6.61 -5.07
N PHE A 256 -18.22 7.04 -3.93
CA PHE A 256 -18.75 6.84 -2.59
C PHE A 256 -19.11 8.20 -1.98
N ALA A 257 -20.21 8.22 -1.22
CA ALA A 257 -20.60 9.36 -0.40
C ALA A 257 -20.98 8.89 1.00
N SER A 258 -20.93 9.81 1.98
CA SER A 258 -21.40 9.52 3.33
C SER A 258 -22.88 9.07 3.30
N PRO A 259 -23.22 7.93 3.93
CA PRO A 259 -24.60 7.50 4.16
C PRO A 259 -25.46 8.50 4.95
N ASN A 260 -24.83 9.48 5.62
CA ASN A 260 -25.49 10.48 6.47
C ASN A 260 -25.31 11.91 5.91
N PRO A 261 -25.86 12.24 4.73
CA PRO A 261 -25.55 13.49 4.01
C PRO A 261 -25.96 14.79 4.75
N ALA A 262 -26.84 14.70 5.75
CA ALA A 262 -27.26 15.86 6.55
C ALA A 262 -26.18 16.36 7.53
N ILE A 263 -25.28 15.47 7.93
CA ILE A 263 -24.23 15.72 8.94
C ILE A 263 -22.82 15.43 8.41
N ALA A 264 -22.74 14.89 7.19
CA ALA A 264 -21.50 14.52 6.50
C ALA A 264 -20.55 15.70 6.40
N LYS A 265 -19.29 15.46 6.82
CA LYS A 265 -18.19 16.39 6.64
C LYS A 265 -16.87 15.64 6.61
N GLY A 266 -16.01 15.97 5.64
CA GLY A 266 -14.66 15.40 5.54
C GLY A 266 -14.63 13.90 5.18
N PHE A 267 -15.68 13.35 4.56
CA PHE A 267 -15.66 11.99 4.02
C PHE A 267 -14.61 11.86 2.90
N GLY A 268 -13.79 10.81 2.92
CA GLY A 268 -12.66 10.68 1.99
C GLY A 268 -11.38 11.34 2.51
N TRP A 269 -11.33 11.76 3.78
CA TRP A 269 -10.12 12.29 4.39
C TRP A 269 -8.98 11.27 4.41
N ALA A 270 -9.29 10.05 4.84
CA ALA A 270 -8.38 8.91 4.84
C ALA A 270 -9.06 7.75 4.12
N VAL A 271 -8.28 7.01 3.34
CA VAL A 271 -8.77 5.82 2.64
C VAL A 271 -7.78 4.68 2.79
N ASP A 272 -8.30 3.45 2.81
CA ASP A 272 -7.52 2.24 2.61
C ASP A 272 -8.34 1.21 1.81
N LEU A 273 -7.66 0.32 1.09
CA LEU A 273 -8.27 -0.51 0.06
C LEU A 273 -7.76 -1.95 0.11
N THR A 274 -8.69 -2.89 0.00
CA THR A 274 -8.43 -4.31 -0.28
C THR A 274 -9.26 -4.72 -1.49
N ASP A 275 -9.10 -5.97 -1.96
CA ASP A 275 -9.94 -6.49 -3.04
C ASP A 275 -11.42 -6.62 -2.64
N GLN A 276 -11.70 -6.64 -1.34
CA GLN A 276 -13.05 -6.84 -0.79
C GLN A 276 -13.67 -5.58 -0.22
N TYR A 277 -12.86 -4.65 0.27
CA TYR A 277 -13.33 -3.51 1.06
C TYR A 277 -12.66 -2.21 0.66
N ALA A 278 -13.47 -1.16 0.53
CA ALA A 278 -13.04 0.22 0.60
C ALA A 278 -13.35 0.78 2.00
N ILE A 279 -12.32 1.30 2.68
CA ILE A 279 -12.42 1.91 4.00
C ILE A 279 -12.25 3.42 3.84
N ILE A 280 -13.20 4.19 4.34
CA ILE A 280 -13.23 5.64 4.15
C ILE A 280 -13.49 6.35 5.47
N GLY A 281 -12.55 7.20 5.88
CA GLY A 281 -12.66 8.06 7.04
C GLY A 281 -13.41 9.36 6.74
N ALA A 282 -14.31 9.73 7.66
CA ALA A 282 -15.06 10.97 7.68
C ALA A 282 -14.78 11.72 8.99
N ARG A 283 -13.55 12.19 9.14
CA ARG A 283 -13.03 12.66 10.44
C ARG A 283 -13.72 13.90 11.02
N MET A 284 -14.54 14.59 10.24
CA MET A 284 -15.25 15.79 10.66
C MET A 284 -16.76 15.55 10.78
N GLU A 285 -17.21 14.31 10.55
CA GLU A 285 -18.63 14.01 10.63
C GLU A 285 -19.13 14.13 12.07
N MET A 286 -20.27 14.78 12.24
CA MET A 286 -20.91 14.93 13.54
C MET A 286 -21.50 13.60 14.00
N GLN A 287 -21.43 13.33 15.30
CA GLN A 287 -22.07 12.16 15.90
C GLN A 287 -22.84 12.56 17.16
N ASN A 288 -24.13 12.23 17.27
CA ASN A 288 -24.94 12.49 18.45
C ASN A 288 -24.89 13.96 18.93
N HIS A 289 -24.86 14.92 18.01
CA HIS A 289 -24.67 16.36 18.27
C HIS A 289 -23.28 16.78 18.75
N GLU A 290 -22.32 15.87 18.82
CA GLU A 290 -20.91 16.16 19.05
C GLU A 290 -20.25 16.53 17.71
N PRO A 291 -19.84 17.80 17.50
CA PRO A 291 -19.24 18.23 16.25
C PRO A 291 -17.86 17.61 16.06
N ASP A 292 -17.50 17.28 14.82
CA ASP A 292 -16.19 16.73 14.45
C ASP A 292 -15.74 15.53 15.32
N ALA A 293 -16.70 14.71 15.77
CA ALA A 293 -16.43 13.46 16.49
C ALA A 293 -15.80 12.43 15.55
N GLY A 294 -16.30 12.35 14.31
CA GLY A 294 -15.75 11.55 13.23
C GLY A 294 -16.35 10.14 13.11
N ALA A 295 -16.24 9.57 11.91
CA ALA A 295 -16.74 8.24 11.57
C ALA A 295 -15.82 7.53 10.55
N VAL A 296 -15.96 6.21 10.44
CA VAL A 296 -15.35 5.40 9.38
C VAL A 296 -16.42 4.55 8.72
N TYR A 297 -16.38 4.50 7.40
CA TYR A 297 -17.32 3.77 6.56
C TYR A 297 -16.62 2.65 5.82
N ILE A 298 -17.28 1.49 5.75
CA ILE A 298 -16.78 0.30 5.09
C ILE A 298 -17.75 -0.04 3.97
N PHE A 299 -17.24 -0.09 2.75
CA PHE A 299 -18.00 -0.47 1.56
C PHE A 299 -17.48 -1.79 1.03
N SER A 300 -18.41 -2.71 0.73
CA SER A 300 -18.06 -3.94 0.02
C SER A 300 -17.79 -3.61 -1.44
N LEU A 301 -16.67 -4.12 -1.95
CA LEU A 301 -16.34 -4.09 -3.38
C LEU A 301 -16.85 -5.33 -4.12
N GLN A 302 -17.35 -6.32 -3.38
CA GLN A 302 -18.04 -7.44 -3.99
C GLN A 302 -19.44 -7.02 -4.42
N LYS A 303 -19.72 -7.17 -5.72
CA LYS A 303 -21.06 -7.46 -6.25
C LYS A 303 -20.91 -8.08 -7.65
N GLU A 304 -21.04 -9.39 -7.73
CA GLU A 304 -20.98 -10.15 -9.00
C GLU A 304 -22.23 -9.96 -9.89
N ASP A 305 -23.35 -9.37 -9.42
CA ASP A 305 -24.61 -9.41 -10.18
C ASP A 305 -25.44 -8.11 -10.20
N GLU A 306 -24.87 -6.94 -9.88
CA GLU A 306 -25.66 -5.69 -9.83
C GLU A 306 -25.30 -4.73 -10.98
N PRO A 307 -26.30 -4.04 -11.57
CA PRO A 307 -26.06 -3.13 -12.68
C PRO A 307 -25.06 -2.04 -12.27
N THR A 308 -24.07 -1.87 -13.13
CA THR A 308 -22.97 -0.90 -13.04
C THR A 308 -23.46 0.46 -12.51
N GLY A 309 -22.92 0.87 -11.36
CA GLY A 309 -23.19 2.19 -10.74
C GLY A 309 -23.93 2.16 -9.40
N ALA A 310 -24.76 1.14 -9.12
CA ALA A 310 -25.47 1.02 -7.84
C ALA A 310 -24.63 0.37 -6.71
N ALA A 311 -23.53 -0.31 -7.06
CA ALA A 311 -22.77 -1.18 -6.17
C ALA A 311 -22.01 -0.46 -5.04
N CYS A 312 -21.62 0.81 -5.23
CA CYS A 312 -20.68 1.47 -4.33
C CYS A 312 -21.32 2.34 -3.23
N ASN A 313 -22.61 2.70 -3.32
CA ASN A 313 -23.21 3.68 -2.41
C ASN A 313 -23.92 3.08 -1.19
N ALA A 314 -23.91 1.75 -1.02
CA ALA A 314 -24.43 1.10 0.16
C ALA A 314 -23.27 0.76 1.11
N ALA A 315 -23.08 1.56 2.16
CA ALA A 315 -22.11 1.22 3.20
C ALA A 315 -22.48 -0.13 3.81
N MET A 316 -21.53 -1.05 3.76
CA MET A 316 -21.64 -2.37 4.37
C MET A 316 -21.63 -2.24 5.89
N ASP A 317 -20.74 -1.42 6.43
CA ASP A 317 -20.67 -1.17 7.87
C ASP A 317 -20.29 0.28 8.15
N THR A 318 -20.68 0.75 9.33
CA THR A 318 -20.33 2.08 9.82
C THR A 318 -19.73 1.94 11.20
N ILE A 319 -18.46 2.31 11.32
CA ILE A 319 -17.74 2.36 12.57
C ILE A 319 -17.78 3.78 13.08
N MET A 320 -18.44 3.95 14.23
CA MET A 320 -18.50 5.21 14.92
C MET A 320 -17.49 5.24 16.07
N GLN A 321 -17.11 6.44 16.51
CA GLN A 321 -16.25 6.57 17.67
C GLN A 321 -16.94 5.96 18.91
N PRO A 322 -16.25 5.06 19.65
CA PRO A 322 -16.74 4.58 20.93
C PRO A 322 -16.75 5.75 21.92
N LEU A 323 -17.95 6.11 22.41
CA LEU A 323 -18.20 7.32 23.22
C LEU A 323 -17.81 8.61 22.46
N PRO A 324 -18.75 9.18 21.70
CA PRO A 324 -18.49 10.35 20.87
C PRO A 324 -18.10 11.53 21.74
N VAL A 325 -17.03 12.22 21.37
CA VAL A 325 -16.57 13.43 22.05
C VAL A 325 -16.25 14.44 20.96
N ALA A 326 -16.76 15.67 21.13
CA ALA A 326 -16.51 16.76 20.19
C ALA A 326 -15.02 16.91 19.83
N ASN A 327 -14.76 17.19 18.56
CA ASN A 327 -13.45 17.48 17.99
C ASN A 327 -12.42 16.35 18.11
N LYS A 328 -12.84 15.12 18.43
CA LYS A 328 -11.89 14.00 18.50
C LYS A 328 -11.35 13.59 17.15
N GLN A 329 -12.17 13.76 16.11
CA GLN A 329 -11.86 13.49 14.72
C GLN A 329 -11.41 12.04 14.48
N PHE A 330 -12.21 11.10 14.97
CA PHE A 330 -12.08 9.66 14.70
C PHE A 330 -12.18 9.37 13.20
N GLY A 331 -11.36 8.45 12.69
CA GLY A 331 -11.28 8.18 11.24
C GLY A 331 -10.32 9.11 10.50
N ALA A 332 -9.41 9.78 11.22
CA ALA A 332 -8.37 10.63 10.61
C ALA A 332 -7.26 9.83 9.92
N ALA A 333 -7.03 8.59 10.37
CA ALA A 333 -6.21 7.60 9.68
C ALA A 333 -6.84 6.23 9.84
N VAL A 334 -6.78 5.42 8.78
CA VAL A 334 -7.33 4.06 8.71
C VAL A 334 -6.29 3.13 8.10
N SER A 335 -6.26 1.88 8.54
CA SER A 335 -5.50 0.82 7.87
C SER A 335 -6.19 -0.53 8.05
N ILE A 336 -6.38 -1.29 6.99
CA ILE A 336 -7.04 -2.60 6.96
C ILE A 336 -6.11 -3.69 6.44
N SER A 337 -6.19 -4.86 7.06
CA SER A 337 -5.55 -6.08 6.57
C SER A 337 -6.40 -7.29 6.94
N GLY A 338 -6.87 -8.01 5.92
CA GLY A 338 -7.76 -9.15 6.11
C GLY A 338 -9.03 -8.74 6.88
N ASN A 339 -9.23 -9.35 8.04
CA ASN A 339 -10.35 -9.05 8.93
C ASN A 339 -10.04 -8.00 10.02
N ARG A 340 -8.85 -7.38 10.02
CA ARG A 340 -8.42 -6.41 11.05
C ARG A 340 -8.40 -5.00 10.50
N LEU A 341 -8.85 -4.06 11.32
CA LEU A 341 -8.85 -2.64 11.00
C LEU A 341 -8.26 -1.85 12.18
N LEU A 342 -7.36 -0.92 11.87
CA LEU A 342 -6.94 0.14 12.77
C LEU A 342 -7.57 1.46 12.35
N VAL A 343 -8.07 2.20 13.33
CA VAL A 343 -8.59 3.55 13.15
C VAL A 343 -7.98 4.47 14.20
N ALA A 344 -7.50 5.64 13.80
CA ALA A 344 -6.98 6.64 14.70
C ALA A 344 -7.80 7.94 14.72
N SER A 345 -7.76 8.58 15.89
CA SER A 345 -8.29 9.92 16.14
C SER A 345 -7.20 10.97 15.99
N TYR A 346 -7.56 12.14 15.44
CA TYR A 346 -6.59 13.20 15.21
C TYR A 346 -6.20 13.95 16.50
N SER A 347 -7.17 14.28 17.34
CA SER A 347 -6.92 15.26 18.42
C SER A 347 -6.01 14.76 19.55
N ASP A 348 -6.08 13.47 19.88
CA ASP A 348 -5.40 12.88 21.05
C ASP A 348 -4.53 11.68 20.71
N GLY A 349 -4.42 11.36 19.41
CA GLY A 349 -3.63 10.24 18.90
C GLY A 349 -4.12 8.85 19.32
N THR A 350 -5.31 8.73 19.93
CA THR A 350 -5.85 7.41 20.30
C THR A 350 -6.09 6.58 19.04
N ALA A 351 -5.69 5.31 19.08
CA ALA A 351 -6.02 4.33 18.05
C ALA A 351 -6.98 3.27 18.59
N PHE A 352 -7.67 2.60 17.67
CA PHE A 352 -8.68 1.60 17.97
C PHE A 352 -8.48 0.43 17.02
N TRP A 353 -8.47 -0.78 17.57
CA TRP A 353 -8.37 -2.01 16.81
C TRP A 353 -9.73 -2.70 16.75
N TYR A 354 -10.16 -3.02 15.54
CA TYR A 354 -11.39 -3.75 15.26
C TYR A 354 -11.09 -5.06 14.53
N GLU A 355 -11.97 -6.04 14.72
CA GLU A 355 -12.00 -7.28 13.94
C GLU A 355 -13.37 -7.52 13.33
N SER A 356 -13.38 -8.00 12.09
CA SER A 356 -14.60 -8.34 11.39
C SER A 356 -15.18 -9.66 11.91
N THR A 357 -16.51 -9.69 11.99
CA THR A 357 -17.31 -10.86 12.34
C THR A 357 -18.49 -10.92 11.38
N ILE A 358 -19.02 -12.11 11.14
CA ILE A 358 -20.18 -12.28 10.26
C ILE A 358 -21.40 -12.58 11.13
N THR A 359 -22.44 -11.77 10.98
CA THR A 359 -23.73 -11.98 11.63
C THR A 359 -24.80 -12.20 10.57
N TYR A 360 -25.62 -13.24 10.73
CA TYR A 360 -26.79 -13.43 9.88
C TYR A 360 -27.89 -12.43 10.25
N VAL A 361 -28.31 -11.61 9.30
CA VAL A 361 -29.40 -10.63 9.48
C VAL A 361 -30.67 -11.24 8.90
N ALA A 362 -31.52 -11.81 9.77
CA ALA A 362 -32.74 -12.51 9.36
C ALA A 362 -33.68 -11.66 8.49
N ALA A 363 -33.80 -10.36 8.79
CA ALA A 363 -34.64 -9.44 8.02
C ALA A 363 -34.14 -9.19 6.59
N ALA A 364 -32.82 -9.30 6.36
CA ALA A 364 -32.20 -9.12 5.05
C ALA A 364 -31.84 -10.46 4.39
N GLN A 365 -32.16 -11.59 5.04
CA GLN A 365 -31.78 -12.96 4.66
C GLN A 365 -30.35 -13.08 4.15
N SER A 366 -29.43 -12.33 4.75
CA SER A 366 -28.05 -12.21 4.27
C SER A 366 -27.09 -12.12 5.44
N ASN A 367 -25.87 -12.59 5.18
CA ASN A 367 -24.75 -12.45 6.10
C ASN A 367 -24.18 -11.03 5.97
N LYS A 368 -24.09 -10.32 7.08
CA LYS A 368 -23.49 -9.00 7.15
C LYS A 368 -22.21 -9.07 7.96
N THR A 369 -21.11 -8.64 7.34
CA THR A 369 -19.84 -8.46 8.06
C THR A 369 -19.90 -7.16 8.84
N HIS A 370 -19.51 -7.22 10.11
CA HIS A 370 -19.41 -6.08 11.00
C HIS A 370 -18.09 -6.09 11.75
N PHE A 371 -17.51 -4.92 11.96
CA PHE A 371 -16.25 -4.74 12.68
C PHE A 371 -16.51 -4.41 14.15
N ILE A 372 -16.07 -5.30 15.03
CA ILE A 372 -16.25 -5.19 16.48
C ILE A 372 -14.96 -4.64 17.09
N LEU A 373 -15.10 -3.63 17.95
CA LEU A 373 -13.98 -3.09 18.72
C LEU A 373 -13.37 -4.18 19.59
N ARG A 374 -12.06 -4.42 19.44
CA ARG A 374 -11.28 -5.32 20.28
C ARG A 374 -10.59 -4.57 21.40
N GLU A 375 -9.85 -3.53 21.03
CA GLU A 375 -9.00 -2.81 21.97
C GLU A 375 -8.99 -1.32 21.63
N ARG A 376 -9.06 -0.48 22.68
CA ARG A 376 -8.73 0.93 22.59
C ARG A 376 -7.25 1.07 22.97
N ILE A 377 -6.45 1.61 22.07
CA ILE A 377 -5.01 1.82 22.26
C ILE A 377 -4.79 3.28 22.68
N PRO A 378 -4.65 3.56 23.99
CA PRO A 378 -4.35 4.90 24.45
C PRO A 378 -2.92 5.28 24.07
N VAL A 379 -2.70 6.56 23.77
CA VAL A 379 -1.35 7.11 23.72
C VAL A 379 -0.74 7.03 25.13
N PRO A 380 0.44 6.43 25.32
CA PRO A 380 1.11 6.41 26.62
C PRO A 380 1.27 7.82 27.18
N THR A 381 0.86 7.99 28.44
CA THR A 381 0.89 9.25 29.20
C THR A 381 2.30 9.69 29.62
N LEU A 382 3.35 9.07 29.08
CA LEU A 382 4.72 9.17 29.56
C LEU A 382 5.47 10.48 29.22
N LEU A 383 4.82 11.49 28.60
CA LEU A 383 5.52 12.71 28.18
C LEU A 383 4.70 13.99 28.50
N PRO A 384 5.36 15.11 28.85
CA PRO A 384 4.69 16.29 29.41
C PRO A 384 3.71 16.93 28.43
N THR A 385 2.47 17.11 28.91
CA THR A 385 1.34 18.03 28.61
C THR A 385 1.26 18.94 27.36
N ALA A 386 2.15 18.86 26.36
CA ALA A 386 1.94 19.57 25.11
C ALA A 386 0.83 18.87 24.30
N PRO A 387 -0.23 19.58 23.86
CA PRO A 387 -1.25 18.99 23.00
C PRO A 387 -0.60 18.47 21.71
N SER A 388 -0.99 17.28 21.25
CA SER A 388 -0.64 16.80 19.90
C SER A 388 -1.24 17.78 18.89
N THR A 389 -0.39 18.36 18.04
CA THR A 389 -0.84 19.27 16.97
C THR A 389 -1.35 18.51 15.74
N HIS A 390 -1.02 17.21 15.65
CA HIS A 390 -1.38 16.34 14.54
C HIS A 390 -1.80 14.94 15.01
N GLY A 391 -2.69 14.34 14.22
CA GLY A 391 -3.31 13.04 14.46
C GLY A 391 -2.38 11.85 14.36
N ALA A 392 -2.79 10.76 15.02
CA ALA A 392 -2.05 9.52 14.92
C ALA A 392 -2.14 8.92 13.51
N ALA A 393 -1.00 8.45 13.01
CA ALA A 393 -0.91 7.65 11.79
C ALA A 393 -1.03 6.16 12.15
N VAL A 394 -1.61 5.35 11.26
CA VAL A 394 -1.73 3.90 11.51
C VAL A 394 -1.29 3.09 10.30
N ALA A 395 -0.75 1.90 10.54
CA ALA A 395 -0.47 0.91 9.52
C ALA A 395 -0.63 -0.51 10.08
N LEU A 396 -1.20 -1.42 9.30
CA LEU A 396 -1.27 -2.85 9.60
C LEU A 396 -0.35 -3.64 8.66
N SER A 397 0.35 -4.62 9.22
CA SER A 397 1.11 -5.59 8.46
C SER A 397 0.16 -6.48 7.66
N ARG A 398 0.62 -6.99 6.52
CA ARG A 398 -0.23 -7.75 5.60
C ARG A 398 -0.72 -9.09 6.19
N ASN A 399 0.02 -9.66 7.14
CA ASN A 399 -0.43 -10.82 7.92
C ASN A 399 -1.41 -10.45 9.06
N GLY A 400 -1.72 -9.16 9.24
CA GLY A 400 -2.60 -8.63 10.28
C GLY A 400 -2.05 -8.66 11.71
N ARG A 401 -0.85 -9.22 11.93
CA ARG A 401 -0.32 -9.50 13.29
C ARG A 401 0.44 -8.34 13.93
N VAL A 402 0.88 -7.37 13.14
CA VAL A 402 1.62 -6.20 13.63
C VAL A 402 0.89 -4.94 13.21
N GLY A 403 0.46 -4.16 14.19
CA GLY A 403 -0.04 -2.80 13.99
C GLY A 403 1.03 -1.79 14.35
N VAL A 404 1.02 -0.63 13.71
CA VAL A 404 1.87 0.50 14.07
C VAL A 404 0.99 1.73 14.24
N VAL A 405 1.19 2.47 15.34
CA VAL A 405 0.52 3.74 15.61
C VAL A 405 1.58 4.82 15.79
N GLY A 406 1.66 5.74 14.84
CA GLY A 406 2.44 6.96 14.95
C GLY A 406 1.73 7.99 15.81
N VAL A 407 2.46 8.66 16.69
CA VAL A 407 1.95 9.69 17.62
C VAL A 407 2.86 10.92 17.49
N PRO A 408 2.62 11.76 16.48
CA PRO A 408 3.41 12.98 16.30
C PRO A 408 3.10 13.96 17.43
N ARG A 409 4.13 14.61 17.96
CA ARG A 409 3.99 15.74 18.90
C ARG A 409 4.77 16.95 18.38
N ALA A 410 4.17 18.13 18.48
CA ALA A 410 4.85 19.37 18.16
C ALA A 410 5.68 19.88 19.34
N LEU A 411 6.59 20.79 18.99
CA LEU A 411 7.40 21.56 19.92
C LEU A 411 6.50 22.35 20.90
N GLY A 412 6.74 22.18 22.19
CA GLY A 412 6.16 23.06 23.21
C GLY A 412 6.79 24.46 23.13
N ARG A 413 6.03 25.51 23.49
CA ARG A 413 6.49 26.92 23.51
C ARG A 413 7.71 27.19 24.41
N SER A 414 8.12 26.24 25.24
CA SER A 414 9.21 26.36 26.22
C SER A 414 10.56 25.82 25.74
N GLY A 415 10.72 25.44 24.46
CA GLY A 415 11.99 24.94 23.94
C GLY A 415 12.35 23.52 24.41
N HIS A 416 11.45 22.83 25.10
CA HIS A 416 11.58 21.41 25.38
C HIS A 416 11.12 20.60 24.16
N VAL A 417 12.03 19.76 23.65
CA VAL A 417 11.79 18.85 22.52
C VAL A 417 10.76 17.80 22.96
N ALA A 418 9.49 18.01 22.63
CA ALA A 418 8.50 16.93 22.74
C ALA A 418 8.75 15.98 21.57
N THR A 419 9.48 14.91 21.82
CA THR A 419 9.75 13.87 20.84
C THR A 419 8.44 13.15 20.51
N GLY A 420 8.04 13.13 19.24
CA GLY A 420 6.97 12.23 18.78
C GLY A 420 7.37 10.76 18.97
N ALA A 421 6.45 9.82 18.76
CA ALA A 421 6.71 8.39 18.94
C ALA A 421 6.02 7.54 17.87
N ALA A 422 6.47 6.31 17.67
CA ALA A 422 5.69 5.27 17.00
C ALA A 422 5.57 4.06 17.92
N LEU A 423 4.41 3.41 17.93
CA LEU A 423 4.07 2.31 18.81
C LEU A 423 3.79 1.06 17.99
N GLY A 424 4.53 -0.02 18.25
CA GLY A 424 4.27 -1.34 17.70
C GLY A 424 3.27 -2.09 18.55
N LEU A 425 2.27 -2.67 17.87
CA LEU A 425 1.20 -3.47 18.44
C LEU A 425 1.35 -4.91 17.98
N CYS A 426 1.48 -5.83 18.91
CA CYS A 426 1.31 -7.25 18.61
C CYS A 426 -0.18 -7.60 18.71
N LEU A 427 -0.77 -8.06 17.60
CA LEU A 427 -2.19 -8.40 17.48
C LEU A 427 -2.33 -9.93 17.43
N PRO A 428 -2.68 -10.61 18.54
CA PRO A 428 -2.77 -12.06 18.59
C PRO A 428 -4.00 -12.58 17.83
N ASP A 429 -3.93 -13.80 17.29
CA ASP A 429 -5.06 -14.46 16.63
C ASP A 429 -6.13 -14.87 17.67
N PRO A 430 -7.42 -14.57 17.43
CA PRO A 430 -8.46 -14.92 18.38
C PRO A 430 -8.63 -16.44 18.48
N GLY A 431 -8.45 -16.98 19.69
CA GLY A 431 -8.96 -18.31 20.06
C GLY A 431 -8.09 -19.51 19.72
N THR A 432 -6.82 -19.35 19.36
CA THR A 432 -5.95 -20.51 19.11
C THR A 432 -4.79 -20.52 20.09
N GLY A 433 -4.74 -21.55 20.94
CA GLY A 433 -3.45 -22.14 21.24
C GLY A 433 -2.90 -22.62 19.90
N THR A 434 -2.08 -21.80 19.25
CA THR A 434 -1.41 -22.10 17.97
C THR A 434 -2.33 -22.65 16.86
N ALA A 435 -3.03 -21.78 16.15
CA ALA A 435 -3.42 -22.05 14.77
C ALA A 435 -3.04 -20.82 13.95
N THR A 436 -2.03 -21.02 13.10
CA THR A 436 -1.55 -20.03 12.16
C THR A 436 -2.60 -19.88 11.07
N LEU A 437 -3.25 -18.72 10.99
CA LEU A 437 -3.65 -18.23 9.68
C LEU A 437 -2.33 -18.00 8.92
N ASP A 438 -1.94 -18.96 8.08
CA ASP A 438 -0.78 -18.88 7.20
C ASP A 438 -1.08 -17.83 6.11
N PHE A 439 -1.10 -16.55 6.50
CA PHE A 439 -0.73 -15.50 5.58
C PHE A 439 0.77 -15.64 5.38
N THR A 440 1.16 -16.49 4.44
CA THR A 440 2.52 -16.54 3.94
C THR A 440 2.78 -15.19 3.28
N CYS A 441 3.57 -14.37 3.95
CA CYS A 441 4.21 -13.26 3.25
C CYS A 441 4.91 -13.85 2.04
N PRO A 442 4.68 -13.31 0.83
CA PRO A 442 5.38 -13.81 -0.34
C PRO A 442 6.87 -13.61 -0.09
N GLU A 443 7.57 -14.67 0.31
CA GLU A 443 8.94 -14.82 -0.13
C GLU A 443 8.84 -14.83 -1.65
N LEU A 444 9.66 -14.02 -2.33
CA LEU A 444 9.79 -14.06 -3.78
C LEU A 444 10.26 -15.46 -4.19
N ASP A 445 9.33 -16.41 -4.27
CA ASP A 445 9.58 -17.74 -4.79
C ASP A 445 9.32 -17.70 -6.29
N LEU A 446 10.39 -17.49 -7.04
CA LEU A 446 10.39 -17.53 -8.50
C LEU A 446 10.17 -18.96 -9.05
N SER A 447 9.89 -19.96 -8.20
CA SER A 447 9.66 -21.34 -8.62
C SER A 447 8.19 -21.68 -8.92
N ASP A 448 7.24 -20.84 -8.54
CA ASP A 448 5.80 -21.11 -8.69
C ASP A 448 5.13 -20.31 -9.84
N VAL A 449 5.77 -20.30 -11.02
CA VAL A 449 5.05 -19.95 -12.25
C VAL A 449 4.15 -21.14 -12.61
N SER A 450 2.85 -21.02 -12.34
CA SER A 450 1.90 -22.09 -12.64
C SER A 450 1.70 -22.22 -14.16
N TRP A 451 1.49 -23.44 -14.64
CA TRP A 451 1.18 -23.70 -16.06
C TRP A 451 -0.08 -22.97 -16.58
N LYS A 452 -0.95 -22.45 -15.71
CA LYS A 452 -2.09 -21.62 -16.10
C LYS A 452 -1.67 -20.22 -16.55
N ASP A 453 -0.62 -19.65 -15.96
CA ASP A 453 -0.11 -18.32 -16.30
C ASP A 453 0.63 -18.33 -17.64
N LEU A 454 1.29 -19.45 -17.98
CA LEU A 454 1.87 -19.68 -19.31
C LEU A 454 0.81 -19.91 -20.40
N ARG A 455 -0.37 -20.44 -20.06
CA ARG A 455 -1.47 -20.63 -21.02
C ARG A 455 -2.13 -19.31 -21.45
N ALA A 456 -2.21 -18.32 -20.56
CA ALA A 456 -2.71 -16.99 -20.91
C ALA A 456 -1.80 -16.30 -21.95
N PHE A 457 -0.49 -16.56 -21.88
CA PHE A 457 0.49 -16.07 -22.85
C PHE A 457 0.43 -16.81 -24.21
N TRP A 458 -0.15 -18.01 -24.23
CA TRP A 458 -0.18 -18.89 -25.41
C TRP A 458 -1.31 -18.56 -26.40
N PHE A 459 -2.37 -17.88 -25.95
CA PHE A 459 -3.56 -17.59 -26.77
C PHE A 459 -3.57 -16.20 -27.43
N SER A 460 -2.53 -15.38 -27.27
CA SER A 460 -2.47 -14.02 -27.82
C SER A 460 -1.52 -13.86 -29.02
N TRP A 461 -1.22 -14.93 -29.77
CA TRP A 461 -0.19 -14.88 -30.81
C TRP A 461 -0.73 -15.08 -32.22
N ASP A 462 -0.56 -14.04 -33.03
CA ASP A 462 -0.89 -13.97 -34.46
C ASP A 462 0.34 -14.32 -35.32
N SER A 463 0.12 -15.08 -36.39
CA SER A 463 1.08 -16.00 -37.00
C SER A 463 1.82 -15.43 -38.20
N ASP A 464 2.71 -14.44 -38.03
CA ASP A 464 3.37 -13.80 -39.20
C ASP A 464 4.90 -13.65 -39.16
N SER A 465 5.63 -14.51 -38.45
CA SER A 465 7.08 -14.62 -38.71
C SER A 465 7.67 -16.00 -38.46
N GLY A 466 7.93 -16.73 -39.56
CA GLY A 466 8.61 -18.03 -39.60
C GLY A 466 10.06 -18.07 -39.11
N LYS A 467 10.53 -17.07 -38.35
CA LYS A 467 11.83 -17.07 -37.64
C LYS A 467 11.71 -17.56 -36.18
N ALA A 468 10.49 -17.71 -35.66
CA ALA A 468 10.24 -18.13 -34.28
C ALA A 468 10.41 -19.64 -34.04
N LEU A 469 10.19 -20.49 -35.05
CA LEU A 469 10.29 -21.95 -34.91
C LEU A 469 11.71 -22.43 -34.57
N ALA A 470 12.75 -21.77 -35.12
CA ALA A 470 14.13 -22.11 -34.82
C ALA A 470 14.54 -21.73 -33.39
N LEU A 471 14.09 -20.56 -32.90
CA LEU A 471 14.42 -20.09 -31.55
C LEU A 471 13.67 -20.89 -30.47
N ILE A 472 12.38 -21.19 -30.72
CA ILE A 472 11.54 -21.98 -29.82
C ILE A 472 12.04 -23.42 -29.74
N GLY A 473 12.46 -24.01 -30.87
CA GLY A 473 13.12 -25.33 -30.89
C GLY A 473 14.39 -25.37 -30.05
N THR A 474 15.26 -24.35 -30.13
CA THR A 474 16.47 -24.27 -29.30
C THR A 474 16.20 -24.03 -27.81
N VAL A 475 15.15 -23.27 -27.46
CA VAL A 475 14.79 -23.04 -26.06
C VAL A 475 14.20 -24.31 -25.44
N ILE A 476 13.35 -25.03 -26.17
CA ILE A 476 12.80 -26.32 -25.72
C ILE A 476 13.94 -27.35 -25.58
N LEU A 477 14.87 -27.43 -26.54
CA LEU A 477 16.03 -28.33 -26.46
C LEU A 477 16.93 -28.01 -25.26
N CYS A 478 17.20 -26.73 -24.99
CA CYS A 478 17.97 -26.28 -23.83
C CYS A 478 17.27 -26.60 -22.49
N LEU A 479 15.95 -26.42 -22.42
CA LEU A 479 15.15 -26.77 -21.24
C LEU A 479 15.09 -28.28 -21.02
N CYS A 480 14.97 -29.08 -22.07
CA CYS A 480 15.03 -30.55 -21.99
C CYS A 480 16.41 -31.04 -21.52
N ILE A 481 17.51 -30.42 -21.98
CA ILE A 481 18.88 -30.74 -21.53
C ILE A 481 19.09 -30.34 -20.06
N LEU A 482 18.61 -29.17 -19.65
CA LEU A 482 18.69 -28.71 -18.26
C LEU A 482 17.85 -29.59 -17.32
N PHE A 483 16.66 -30.00 -17.76
CA PHE A 483 15.79 -30.91 -17.01
C PHE A 483 16.37 -32.32 -16.91
N CYS A 484 17.00 -32.84 -17.98
CA CYS A 484 17.75 -34.10 -17.93
C CYS A 484 18.96 -34.03 -16.99
N ARG A 485 19.67 -32.90 -16.96
CA ARG A 485 20.79 -32.67 -16.02
C ARG A 485 20.29 -32.55 -14.57
N PHE A 486 19.14 -31.93 -14.36
CA PHE A 486 18.49 -31.82 -13.06
C PHE A 486 17.99 -33.18 -12.54
N LYS A 487 17.36 -34.00 -13.38
CA LYS A 487 16.98 -35.38 -13.02
C LYS A 487 18.21 -36.28 -12.79
N ARG A 488 19.30 -36.15 -13.56
CA ARG A 488 20.56 -36.87 -13.28
C ARG A 488 21.20 -36.45 -11.95
N GLN A 489 21.10 -35.18 -11.56
CA GLN A 489 21.55 -34.66 -10.25
C GLN A 489 20.68 -35.19 -9.10
N GLN A 490 19.36 -35.29 -9.30
CA GLN A 490 18.43 -35.90 -8.34
C GLN A 490 18.65 -37.42 -8.18
N HIS A 491 18.90 -38.15 -9.28
CA HIS A 491 19.26 -39.57 -9.24
C HIS A 491 20.63 -39.82 -8.59
N ARG A 492 21.61 -38.92 -8.77
CA ARG A 492 22.92 -39.00 -8.05
C ARG A 492 22.81 -38.72 -6.55
N ARG A 493 21.82 -37.93 -6.10
CA ARG A 493 21.58 -37.68 -4.66
C ARG A 493 20.74 -38.76 -3.97
N ARG A 494 19.97 -39.57 -4.72
CA ARG A 494 19.24 -40.74 -4.17
C ARG A 494 20.08 -42.01 -4.03
N TYR A 495 21.36 -42.00 -4.41
CA TYR A 495 22.27 -43.16 -4.27
C TYR A 495 23.24 -43.11 -3.07
N LEU A 496 23.06 -42.16 -2.13
CA LEU A 496 23.95 -42.02 -0.98
C LEU A 496 23.31 -42.28 0.39
N PHE A 497 22.03 -42.68 0.47
CA PHE A 497 21.46 -43.21 1.70
C PHE A 497 20.56 -44.42 1.44
N GLN A 498 20.96 -45.51 2.11
CA GLN A 498 20.24 -46.75 2.43
C GLN A 498 20.14 -47.87 1.38
N ARG A 499 20.98 -48.86 1.71
CA ARG A 499 21.04 -50.28 1.36
C ARG A 499 19.71 -51.04 1.49
N LEU A 500 19.57 -51.98 0.55
CA LEU A 500 18.96 -53.33 0.62
C LEU A 500 17.48 -53.52 0.22
N PRO A 501 17.12 -54.70 -0.32
CA PRO A 501 16.43 -54.82 -1.62
C PRO A 501 15.14 -55.68 -1.56
N THR A 502 14.29 -55.61 -2.59
CA THR A 502 13.66 -56.80 -3.22
C THR A 502 12.88 -56.43 -4.49
N GLU A 503 13.42 -56.91 -5.61
CA GLU A 503 12.82 -57.50 -6.84
C GLU A 503 11.68 -56.86 -7.69
N PRO A 504 11.64 -57.20 -9.00
CA PRO A 504 11.21 -56.31 -10.09
C PRO A 504 9.95 -56.80 -10.84
N ALA A 505 9.32 -55.92 -11.63
CA ALA A 505 9.01 -56.16 -13.06
C ALA A 505 8.01 -55.12 -13.63
N GLN A 506 8.15 -54.89 -14.94
CA GLN A 506 7.27 -54.18 -15.87
C GLN A 506 7.38 -52.64 -15.93
N GLU A 507 8.38 -52.17 -16.68
CA GLU A 507 8.24 -50.99 -17.55
C GLU A 507 9.42 -50.98 -18.54
N GLN A 508 9.30 -51.69 -19.66
CA GLN A 508 10.33 -51.63 -20.72
C GLN A 508 9.80 -51.85 -22.14
N GLU A 509 8.58 -51.40 -22.43
CA GLU A 509 8.02 -51.54 -23.79
C GLU A 509 7.51 -50.22 -24.40
N MET A 510 7.95 -49.06 -23.91
CA MET A 510 7.46 -47.77 -24.42
C MET A 510 8.57 -46.72 -24.63
N GLU A 511 9.75 -47.13 -25.11
CA GLU A 511 10.79 -46.15 -25.51
C GLU A 511 11.36 -46.36 -26.92
N LEU A 512 10.96 -47.39 -27.68
CA LEU A 512 11.49 -47.59 -29.04
C LEU A 512 10.56 -47.17 -30.20
N GLN A 513 9.29 -46.84 -29.94
CA GLN A 513 8.36 -46.47 -31.01
C GLN A 513 8.39 -44.98 -31.37
N VAL A 514 8.87 -44.11 -30.46
CA VAL A 514 8.88 -42.65 -30.65
C VAL A 514 10.12 -42.18 -31.43
N ILE A 515 11.20 -42.97 -31.45
CA ILE A 515 12.47 -42.57 -32.10
C ILE A 515 12.48 -42.88 -33.61
N GLN A 516 11.69 -43.85 -34.09
CA GLN A 516 11.63 -44.17 -35.52
C GLN A 516 10.72 -43.26 -36.35
N GLU A 517 9.70 -42.63 -35.76
CA GLU A 517 8.85 -41.68 -36.50
C GLU A 517 9.48 -40.28 -36.65
N PHE A 518 10.48 -39.93 -35.84
CA PHE A 518 11.09 -38.59 -35.88
C PHE A 518 12.24 -38.43 -36.90
N LEU A 519 12.67 -39.51 -37.56
CA LEU A 519 13.75 -39.47 -38.58
C LEU A 519 13.24 -39.35 -40.02
N VAL A 520 11.92 -39.26 -40.22
CA VAL A 520 11.28 -39.09 -41.54
C VAL A 520 10.79 -37.65 -41.78
N ILE A 521 10.89 -36.76 -40.77
CA ILE A 521 10.40 -35.36 -40.83
C ILE A 521 11.54 -34.33 -40.63
N SER A 522 12.79 -34.73 -40.85
CA SER A 522 13.96 -33.86 -40.98
C SER A 522 14.56 -34.03 -42.37
#